data_AF-A0A9Q0NWN2-F1
#
_entry.id   AF-A0A9Q0NWN2-F1
#
_cell.length_a   1.000
_cell.length_b   1.000
_cell.length_c   1.000
_cell.angle_alpha   90.00
_cell.angle_beta   90.00
_cell.angle_gamma   90.00
#
_symmetry.space_group_name_H-M   'P 1'
#
loop_
_entity.id
_entity.type
_entity.pdbx_description
1 polymer ?
#
loop_
_entity_poly.entity_id
_entity_poly.type
_entity_poly.pdbx_seq_one_letter_code
_entity_poly.pdbx_strand_id
1 'polypeptide(L)'
;MAPRSSKVLRETDMKKRYSLPTGFLSSLPPFNGGHAVDFEAVDGSGRVWPFRCSVRKKRRHPKPVISRGWRAFVDSKGLKVGDKVRFYKKENEAGANNHAYEVRAEKEIKIFGAVFGYAPII
;
A
#
# COMPACT_ATOMS: atom_id res chain seq x y z
N MET A 1 7.25 -4.48 -13.67
CA MET A 1 7.37 -5.02 -12.29
C MET A 1 6.01 -5.40 -11.73
N ALA A 2 5.86 -6.58 -11.14
CA ALA A 2 4.60 -7.01 -10.53
C ALA A 2 4.39 -6.35 -9.15
N PRO A 3 3.15 -6.01 -8.76
CA PRO A 3 2.89 -5.46 -7.43
C PRO A 3 3.10 -6.51 -6.34
N ARG A 4 3.77 -6.12 -5.25
CA ARG A 4 3.89 -6.95 -4.03
C ARG A 4 2.59 -6.98 -3.23
N SER A 5 1.75 -5.96 -3.39
CA SER A 5 0.36 -5.94 -2.92
C SER A 5 -0.52 -5.26 -3.95
N SER A 6 -1.68 -5.84 -4.23
CA SER A 6 -2.71 -5.23 -5.07
C SER A 6 -4.07 -5.50 -4.43
N LYS A 7 -4.83 -4.44 -4.16
CA LYS A 7 -6.08 -4.57 -3.41
C LYS A 7 -7.10 -3.52 -3.80
N VAL A 8 -8.34 -3.98 -4.01
CA VAL A 8 -9.53 -3.12 -4.08
C VAL A 8 -9.98 -2.79 -2.65
N LEU A 9 -10.12 -1.50 -2.37
CA LEU A 9 -10.40 -0.97 -1.04
C LEU A 9 -11.84 -1.31 -0.61
N ARG A 10 -11.95 -1.83 0.61
CA ARG A 10 -13.22 -2.10 1.30
C ARG A 10 -13.43 -1.08 2.41
N GLU A 11 -14.64 -1.02 2.95
CA GLU A 11 -14.95 -0.11 4.07
C GLU A 11 -13.96 -0.20 5.23
N THR A 12 -13.48 -1.41 5.56
CA THR A 12 -12.52 -1.61 6.65
C THR A 12 -11.16 -0.97 6.38
N ASP A 13 -10.76 -0.90 5.11
CA ASP A 13 -9.53 -0.24 4.70
C ASP A 13 -9.66 1.26 4.86
N MET A 14 -10.82 1.82 4.47
CA MET A 14 -11.12 3.25 4.62
C MET A 14 -11.19 3.69 6.08
N LYS A 15 -11.81 2.89 6.95
CA LYS A 15 -12.12 3.28 8.33
C LYS A 15 -10.95 3.11 9.32
N LYS A 16 -10.02 2.19 9.05
CA LYS A 16 -9.03 1.76 10.08
C LYS A 16 -7.59 1.69 9.58
N ARG A 17 -7.32 0.81 8.61
CA ARG A 17 -5.96 0.40 8.22
C ARG A 17 -5.98 -0.40 6.93
N TYR A 18 -4.93 -0.26 6.13
CA TYR A 18 -4.75 -1.08 4.93
C TYR A 18 -4.16 -2.45 5.31
N SER A 19 -4.92 -3.51 5.07
CA SER A 19 -4.40 -4.88 5.28
C SER A 19 -3.56 -5.32 4.09
N LEU A 20 -2.32 -5.73 4.36
CA LEU A 20 -1.40 -6.28 3.38
C LEU A 20 -1.52 -7.82 3.33
N PRO A 21 -1.19 -8.46 2.19
CA PRO A 21 -0.99 -9.90 2.15
C PRO A 21 0.25 -10.27 2.97
N THR A 22 0.25 -11.44 3.61
CA THR A 22 1.39 -11.91 4.41
C THR A 22 2.68 -11.99 3.59
N GLY A 23 2.58 -12.33 2.30
CA GLY A 23 3.73 -12.33 1.38
C GLY A 23 4.41 -10.97 1.20
N PHE A 24 3.74 -9.86 1.52
CA PHE A 24 4.36 -8.53 1.51
C PHE A 24 5.43 -8.39 2.61
N LEU A 25 5.38 -9.20 3.67
CA LEU A 25 6.37 -9.15 4.76
C LEU A 25 7.79 -9.38 4.28
N SER A 26 8.01 -10.28 3.31
CA SER A 26 9.34 -10.52 2.73
C SER A 26 9.86 -9.33 1.93
N SER A 27 8.98 -8.38 1.60
CA SER A 27 9.35 -7.15 0.89
C SER A 27 9.79 -6.05 1.85
N LEU A 28 9.39 -6.08 3.12
CA LEU A 28 9.66 -5.03 4.10
C LEU A 28 11.10 -5.06 4.65
N PRO A 29 11.58 -3.95 5.24
CA PRO A 29 12.82 -3.97 6.01
C PRO A 29 12.70 -4.90 7.24
N PRO A 30 13.82 -5.36 7.81
CA PRO A 30 13.82 -6.14 9.04
C PRO A 30 13.14 -5.39 10.20
N PHE A 31 12.40 -6.14 11.02
CA PHE A 31 11.67 -5.60 12.17
C PHE A 31 12.56 -5.39 13.41
N ASN A 32 13.83 -5.83 13.38
CA ASN A 32 14.83 -5.66 14.44
C ASN A 32 14.32 -6.01 15.86
N GLY A 33 13.66 -7.17 15.99
CA GLY A 33 13.07 -7.64 17.26
C GLY A 33 11.75 -6.99 17.65
N GLY A 34 11.30 -5.96 16.90
CA GLY A 34 10.01 -5.31 17.04
C GLY A 34 8.87 -6.02 16.29
N HIS A 35 7.69 -5.39 16.30
CA HIS A 35 6.49 -5.86 15.60
C HIS A 35 5.93 -4.80 14.63
N ALA A 36 6.69 -3.73 14.40
CA ALA A 36 6.40 -2.70 13.41
C ALA A 36 7.68 -2.23 12.73
N VAL A 37 7.55 -1.79 11.49
CA VAL A 37 8.62 -1.23 10.68
C VAL A 37 8.09 -0.05 9.88
N ASP A 38 8.90 1.01 9.81
CA ASP A 38 8.60 2.18 8.98
C ASP A 38 9.25 2.00 7.61
N PHE A 39 8.56 2.46 6.57
CA PHE A 39 9.06 2.47 5.20
C PHE A 39 8.43 3.64 4.43
N GLU A 40 9.13 4.10 3.40
CA GLU A 40 8.66 5.18 2.53
C GLU A 40 8.31 4.61 1.17
N ALA A 41 7.18 5.08 0.61
CA ALA A 41 6.81 4.78 -0.76
C ALA A 41 6.55 6.07 -1.54
N VAL A 42 7.10 6.16 -2.74
CA VAL A 42 6.85 7.29 -3.65
C VAL A 42 5.60 7.03 -4.49
N ASP A 43 4.79 8.04 -4.73
CA ASP A 43 3.64 7.95 -5.65
C ASP A 43 3.95 8.45 -7.07
N GLY A 44 2.96 8.37 -7.96
CA GLY A 44 3.10 8.78 -9.36
C GLY A 44 3.39 10.28 -9.55
N SER A 45 3.14 11.12 -8.55
CA SER A 45 3.50 12.55 -8.56
C SER A 45 4.90 12.84 -8.01
N GLY A 46 5.63 11.80 -7.56
CA GLY A 46 6.91 11.96 -6.87
C GLY A 46 6.80 12.29 -5.39
N ARG A 47 5.58 12.33 -4.82
CA ARG A 47 5.39 12.59 -3.39
C ARG A 47 5.76 11.35 -2.58
N VAL A 48 6.51 11.56 -1.50
CA VAL A 48 6.95 10.51 -0.59
C VAL A 48 5.95 10.34 0.55
N TRP A 49 5.52 9.10 0.78
CA TRP A 49 4.57 8.74 1.82
C TRP A 49 5.23 7.88 2.90
N PRO A 50 5.34 8.39 4.15
CA PRO A 50 5.84 7.60 5.26
C PRO A 50 4.75 6.68 5.79
N PHE A 51 5.00 5.37 5.76
CA PHE A 51 4.08 4.34 6.24
C PHE A 51 4.68 3.54 7.39
N ARG A 52 3.83 3.13 8.34
CA ARG A 52 4.19 2.13 9.36
C ARG A 52 3.42 0.85 9.14
N CYS A 53 4.13 -0.22 8.79
CA CYS A 53 3.57 -1.56 8.80
C CYS A 53 3.75 -2.19 10.17
N SER A 54 2.69 -2.80 10.72
CA SER A 54 2.78 -3.61 11.93
C SER A 54 2.19 -5.00 11.72
N VAL A 55 2.71 -5.96 12.47
CA VAL A 55 2.26 -7.34 12.47
C VAL A 55 1.55 -7.62 13.79
N ARG A 56 0.40 -8.30 13.72
CA ARG A 56 -0.31 -8.72 14.94
C ARG A 56 0.58 -9.64 15.78
N LYS A 57 0.67 -9.38 17.09
CA LYS A 57 1.50 -10.15 18.05
C LYS A 57 1.11 -11.62 18.23
N LYS A 58 -0.03 -12.09 17.69
CA LYS A 58 -0.44 -13.50 17.82
C LYS A 58 0.46 -14.39 16.95
N ARG A 59 0.99 -15.48 17.53
CA ARG A 59 1.92 -16.41 16.85
C ARG A 59 1.34 -17.08 15.60
N ARG A 60 0.01 -17.19 15.49
CA ARG A 60 -0.67 -17.80 14.34
C ARG A 60 -1.20 -16.71 13.39
N HIS A 61 -0.73 -16.73 12.14
CA HIS A 61 -1.09 -15.80 11.06
C HIS A 61 -0.68 -14.34 11.31
N PRO A 62 0.61 -14.00 11.16
CA PRO A 62 1.10 -12.63 11.29
C PRO A 62 0.52 -11.75 10.17
N LYS A 63 -0.67 -11.18 10.40
CA LYS A 63 -1.32 -10.32 9.41
C LYS A 63 -0.70 -8.92 9.41
N PRO A 64 0.00 -8.49 8.35
CA PRO A 64 0.53 -7.15 8.25
C PRO A 64 -0.56 -6.12 7.97
N VAL A 65 -0.40 -4.95 8.58
CA VAL A 65 -1.28 -3.80 8.37
C VAL A 65 -0.49 -2.50 8.30
N ILE A 66 -0.78 -1.66 7.32
CA ILE A 66 -0.31 -0.28 7.32
C ILE A 66 -1.27 0.52 8.19
N SER A 67 -0.74 1.11 9.25
CA SER A 67 -1.50 1.86 10.25
C SER A 67 -1.22 3.35 10.14
N ARG A 68 0.02 3.77 10.41
CA ARG A 68 0.46 5.17 10.24
C ARG A 68 0.63 5.49 8.76
N GLY A 69 0.29 6.72 8.38
CA GLY A 69 0.41 7.24 7.01
C GLY A 69 -0.77 6.87 6.11
N TRP A 70 -1.46 5.76 6.38
CA TRP A 70 -2.54 5.27 5.52
C TRP A 70 -3.71 6.26 5.37
N ARG A 71 -4.23 6.79 6.49
CA ARG A 71 -5.37 7.71 6.45
C ARG A 71 -5.03 9.03 5.72
N ALA A 72 -3.84 9.57 5.98
CA ALA A 72 -3.36 10.76 5.27
C ALA A 72 -3.22 10.52 3.76
N PHE A 73 -2.75 9.34 3.35
CA PHE A 73 -2.71 8.93 1.94
C PHE A 73 -4.10 8.84 1.33
N VAL A 74 -5.04 8.18 2.01
CA VAL A 74 -6.45 8.07 1.60
C VAL A 74 -7.08 9.44 1.38
N ASP A 75 -6.95 10.33 2.36
CA ASP A 75 -7.57 11.66 2.33
C ASP A 75 -6.95 12.51 1.21
N SER A 76 -5.62 12.49 1.07
CA SER A 76 -4.91 13.25 0.04
C SER A 76 -5.19 12.77 -1.38
N LYS A 77 -5.43 11.46 -1.59
CA LYS A 77 -5.73 10.90 -2.91
C LYS A 77 -7.23 10.82 -3.20
N GLY A 78 -8.09 11.26 -2.26
CA GLY A 78 -9.54 11.20 -2.42
C GLY A 78 -10.05 9.78 -2.69
N LEU A 79 -9.44 8.79 -2.03
CA LEU A 79 -9.78 7.38 -2.25
C LEU A 79 -11.16 7.06 -1.68
N LYS A 80 -11.85 6.11 -2.34
CA LYS A 80 -13.13 5.57 -1.90
C LYS A 80 -13.15 4.04 -1.96
N VAL A 81 -14.18 3.46 -1.36
CA VAL A 81 -14.49 2.03 -1.54
C VAL A 81 -14.63 1.74 -3.03
N GLY A 82 -14.00 0.66 -3.49
CA GLY A 82 -13.93 0.29 -4.91
C GLY A 82 -12.64 0.72 -5.60
N ASP A 83 -11.97 1.79 -5.15
CA ASP A 83 -10.66 2.18 -5.71
C ASP A 83 -9.60 1.10 -5.40
N LYS A 84 -8.55 1.05 -6.20
CA LYS A 84 -7.47 0.07 -6.07
C LYS A 84 -6.19 0.74 -5.64
N VAL A 85 -5.50 0.09 -4.70
CA VAL A 85 -4.15 0.50 -4.28
C VAL A 85 -3.18 -0.65 -4.50
N ARG A 86 -2.03 -0.32 -5.09
CA ARG A 86 -0.93 -1.23 -5.36
C ARG A 86 0.35 -0.74 -4.73
N PHE A 87 1.08 -1.65 -4.09
CA PHE A 87 2.42 -1.42 -3.59
C PHE A 87 3.42 -2.25 -4.38
N TYR A 88 4.52 -1.62 -4.72
CA TYR A 88 5.61 -2.14 -5.52
C TYR A 88 6.90 -2.01 -4.72
N LYS A 89 7.83 -2.96 -4.89
CA LYS A 89 9.19 -2.88 -4.35
C LYS A 89 10.15 -2.95 -5.54
N LYS A 90 10.92 -1.89 -5.76
CA LYS A 90 11.95 -1.86 -6.81
C LYS A 90 12.97 -2.95 -6.51
N GLU A 91 13.34 -3.71 -7.53
CA GLU A 91 14.54 -4.54 -7.44
C GLU A 91 15.74 -3.59 -7.39
N ASN A 92 16.77 -3.95 -6.64
CA ASN A 92 17.94 -3.10 -6.41
C ASN A 92 18.72 -2.91 -7.72
N GLU A 93 18.22 -2.06 -8.61
CA GLU A 93 18.98 -1.53 -9.72
C GLU A 93 19.88 -0.45 -9.13
N ALA A 94 21.18 -0.70 -9.18
CA ALA A 94 22.18 0.27 -8.81
C ALA A 94 22.05 1.49 -9.74
N GLY A 95 21.46 2.56 -9.21
CA GLY A 95 21.38 3.84 -9.90
C GLY A 95 19.94 4.31 -10.15
N ALA A 96 19.66 5.52 -9.67
CA ALA A 96 18.52 6.36 -9.99
C ALA A 96 17.15 5.93 -9.42
N ASN A 97 17.01 6.00 -8.08
CA ASN A 97 15.88 6.64 -7.35
C ASN A 97 15.90 6.17 -5.88
N ASN A 98 16.03 7.11 -4.93
CA ASN A 98 16.33 6.84 -3.51
C ASN A 98 15.25 6.05 -2.71
N HIS A 99 14.08 5.79 -3.28
CA HIS A 99 12.99 5.08 -2.58
C HIS A 99 12.77 3.68 -3.14
N ALA A 100 12.92 2.68 -2.26
CA ALA A 100 12.77 1.25 -2.59
C ALA A 100 11.33 0.81 -2.88
N TYR A 101 10.33 1.63 -2.53
CA TYR A 101 8.91 1.30 -2.70
C TYR A 101 8.18 2.37 -3.50
N GLU A 102 7.15 1.91 -4.23
CA GLU A 102 6.21 2.77 -4.94
C GLU A 102 4.78 2.40 -4.56
N VAL A 103 3.92 3.42 -4.43
CA VAL A 103 2.48 3.26 -4.17
C VAL A 103 1.69 3.86 -5.33
N ARG A 104 0.77 3.08 -5.90
CA ARG A 104 -0.16 3.54 -6.94
C ARG A 104 -1.58 3.46 -6.41
N ALA A 105 -2.32 4.54 -6.62
CA ALA A 105 -3.76 4.60 -6.44
C ALA A 105 -4.44 4.60 -7.81
N GLU A 106 -5.54 3.87 -7.94
CA GLU A 106 -6.33 3.80 -9.17
C GLU A 106 -7.82 3.93 -8.86
N LYS A 107 -8.50 4.86 -9.53
CA LYS A 107 -9.93 5.12 -9.44
C LYS A 107 -10.72 4.01 -10.10
N GLU A 108 -11.74 3.47 -9.43
CA GLU A 108 -12.68 2.55 -10.07
C GLU A 108 -13.51 3.25 -11.14
N ILE A 109 -13.56 2.67 -12.35
CA ILE A 109 -14.39 3.11 -13.46
C ILE A 109 -15.55 2.14 -13.62
N LYS A 110 -16.78 2.65 -13.56
CA LYS A 110 -17.99 1.87 -13.81
C LYS A 110 -18.71 2.35 -15.06
N ILE A 111 -19.20 1.40 -15.85
CA ILE A 111 -20.09 1.63 -16.99
C ILE A 111 -21.34 0.79 -16.72
N PHE A 112 -22.51 1.43 -16.70
CA PHE A 112 -23.79 0.79 -16.37
C PHE A 112 -23.78 -0.06 -15.08
N GLY A 113 -23.10 0.43 -14.04
CA GLY A 113 -22.99 -0.26 -12.74
C GLY A 113 -21.97 -1.41 -12.68
N ALA A 114 -21.46 -1.86 -13.83
CA ALA A 114 -20.39 -2.86 -13.90
C ALA A 114 -19.00 -2.20 -13.85
N VAL A 115 -18.05 -2.85 -13.18
CA VAL A 115 -16.65 -2.38 -13.14
C VAL A 115 -16.01 -2.60 -14.51
N PHE A 116 -15.73 -1.51 -15.20
CA PHE A 116 -15.11 -1.52 -16.53
C PHE A 116 -13.58 -1.52 -16.43
N GLY A 117 -13.03 -0.83 -15.44
CA GLY A 117 -11.59 -0.70 -15.31
C GLY A 117 -11.15 0.19 -14.16
N TYR A 118 -9.88 0.56 -14.20
CA TYR A 118 -9.24 1.39 -13.19
C TYR A 118 -8.33 2.42 -13.87
N ALA A 119 -8.40 3.68 -13.46
CA ALA A 119 -7.54 4.76 -13.97
C ALA A 119 -6.58 5.27 -12.88
N PRO A 120 -5.32 5.60 -13.19
CA PRO A 120 -4.40 6.16 -12.21
C PRO A 120 -4.92 7.43 -11.53
N ILE A 121 -4.65 7.56 -10.23
CA ILE A 121 -4.81 8.79 -9.44
C ILE A 121 -3.41 9.34 -9.20
N ILE A 122 -3.13 10.54 -9.72
CA ILE A 122 -1.83 11.21 -9.61
C ILE A 122 -1.70 11.92 -8.28
#